data_AF-A0A7J4EAZ0-F1
#
_entry.id   AF-A0A7J4EAZ0-F1
#
_cell.length_a   1.000
_cell.length_b   1.000
_cell.length_c   1.000
_cell.angle_alpha   90.00
_cell.angle_beta   90.00
_cell.angle_gamma   90.00
#
_symmetry.space_group_name_H-M   'P 1'
#
loop_
_entity.id
_entity.type
_entity.pdbx_description
1 polymer ?
#
loop_
_entity_poly.entity_id
_entity_poly.type
_entity_poly.pdbx_seq_one_letter_code
_entity_poly.pdbx_strand_id
1 'polypeptide(L)' 'MALALRVVKLYKYLTEEKREFVLSKQILRCGTSVGANIEEAVGAQSEKDFLSKISIGYKEVKKWKK' A
#
# COMPACT_ATOMS: atom_id res chain seq x y z
N MET A 1 1.23 -10.69 -2.88
CA MET A 1 1.63 -11.19 -1.55
C MET A 1 2.91 -10.54 -1.03
N ALA A 2 3.93 -10.30 -1.86
CA ALA A 2 5.28 -9.91 -1.40
C ALA A 2 5.38 -8.51 -0.75
N LEU A 3 4.61 -7.52 -1.22
CA LEU A 3 4.68 -6.15 -0.70
C LEU A 3 3.99 -6.01 0.67
N ALA A 4 2.80 -6.59 0.83
CA ALA A 4 2.05 -6.55 2.09
C ALA A 4 2.85 -7.15 3.26
N LEU A 5 3.52 -8.29 3.05
CA LEU A 5 4.38 -8.90 4.06
C LEU A 5 5.58 -8.00 4.44
N ARG A 6 6.16 -7.28 3.48
CA ARG A 6 7.25 -6.33 3.75
C ARG A 6 6.77 -5.11 4.53
N VAL A 7 5.58 -4.60 4.22
CA VAL A 7 4.95 -3.47 4.94
C VAL A 7 4.65 -3.86 6.39
N VAL A 8 4.14 -5.07 6.63
CA VAL A 8 3.88 -5.58 7.98
C VAL A 8 5.18 -5.73 8.79
N LYS A 9 6.24 -6.27 8.16
CA LYS A 9 7.57 -6.36 8.81
C LYS A 9 8.15 -4.99 9.12
N LEU A 10 8.03 -4.03 8.20
CA LEU A 10 8.48 -2.65 8.40
C LEU A 10 7.71 -1.95 9.53
N TYR A 11 6.39 -2.14 9.60
CA TYR A 11 5.56 -1.63 10.69
C TYR A 11 6.07 -2.12 12.05
N LYS A 12 6.27 -3.44 12.19
CA LYS A 12 6.80 -4.05 13.42
C LYS A 12 8.16 -3.48 13.81
N TYR A 13 9.09 -3.38 12.86
CA TYR A 13 10.41 -2.79 13.10
C TYR A 13 10.32 -1.34 13.60
N LEU A 14 9.47 -0.52 12.98
CA LEU A 14 9.31 0.87 13.38
C LEU A 14 8.67 1.01 14.78
N THR A 15 7.71 0.15 15.13
CA THR A 15 7.05 0.20 16.44
C THR A 15 7.87 -0.43 17.57
N GLU A 16 8.55 -1.54 17.31
CA GLU A 16 9.25 -2.34 18.34
C GLU A 16 10.66 -1.80 18.59
N GLU A 17 11.42 -1.48 17.53
CA GLU A 17 12.81 -1.04 17.64
C GLU A 17 12.94 0.48 17.71
N LYS A 18 12.22 1.20 16.84
CA LYS A 18 12.33 2.67 16.73
C LYS A 18 11.35 3.43 17.60
N ARG A 19 10.37 2.73 18.20
CA ARG A 19 9.25 3.33 18.96
C ARG A 19 8.57 4.48 18.19
N GLU A 20 8.46 4.33 16.88
CA GLU A 20 7.78 5.27 16.00
C GLU A 20 6.38 4.71 15.72
N PHE A 21 5.35 5.48 16.06
CA PHE A 21 3.95 5.02 16.06
C PHE A 21 3.03 5.80 15.11
N VAL A 22 3.48 6.96 14.60
CA VAL A 22 2.68 7.87 13.80
C VAL A 22 2.87 7.56 12.32
N LEU A 23 4.10 7.59 11.83
CA LEU A 23 4.44 7.25 10.44
C LEU A 23 4.24 5.76 10.19
N SER A 24 4.55 4.89 11.14
CA SER A 24 4.37 3.45 11.03
C SER A 24 2.91 3.07 10.81
N LYS A 25 1.96 3.67 11.54
CA LYS A 25 0.52 3.52 11.29
C LYS A 25 0.10 4.03 9.91
N GLN A 26 0.65 5.16 9.48
CA GLN A 26 0.38 5.69 8.14
C GLN A 26 0.88 4.72 7.05
N ILE A 27 2.10 4.19 7.21
CA ILE A 27 2.73 3.21 6.32
C ILE A 27 1.94 1.90 6.25
N LEU A 28 1.46 1.40 7.39
CA LEU A 28 0.65 0.18 7.44
C LEU A 28 -0.67 0.36 6.68
N ARG A 29 -1.35 1.50 6.90
CA ARG A 29 -2.63 1.81 6.23
C ARG A 29 -2.44 2.06 4.74
N CYS A 30 -1.34 2.70 4.33
CA CYS A 30 -1.12 3.01 2.93
C CYS A 30 -0.53 1.86 2.12
N GLY A 31 0.42 1.13 2.67
CA GLY A 31 1.13 0.07 1.98
C GLY A 31 0.28 -1.18 1.72
N THR A 32 -0.77 -1.41 2.51
CA THR A 32 -1.67 -2.57 2.34
C THR A 32 -2.74 -2.33 1.27
N SER A 33 -3.48 -1.22 1.32
CA SER A 33 -4.51 -0.92 0.30
C SER A 33 -3.93 -0.62 -1.07
N VAL A 34 -2.84 0.17 -1.15
CA VAL A 34 -2.18 0.47 -2.43
C VAL A 34 -1.50 -0.78 -2.99
N GLY A 35 -0.89 -1.59 -2.11
CA GLY A 35 -0.30 -2.86 -2.50
C GLY A 35 -1.32 -3.85 -3.07
N ALA A 36 -2.51 -3.93 -2.48
CA ALA A 36 -3.61 -4.77 -2.98
C ALA A 36 -4.11 -4.31 -4.36
N ASN A 37 -4.32 -3.01 -4.56
CA ASN A 37 -4.75 -2.46 -5.85
C ASN A 37 -3.69 -2.67 -6.95
N ILE A 38 -2.39 -2.55 -6.63
CA ILE A 38 -1.30 -2.82 -7.58
C ILE A 38 -1.21 -4.32 -7.89
N GLU A 39 -1.39 -5.19 -6.89
CA GLU A 39 -1.38 -6.64 -7.10
C GLU A 39 -2.55 -7.11 -7.96
N GLU A 40 -3.75 -6.57 -7.74
CA GLU A 40 -4.90 -6.81 -8.61
C GLU A 40 -4.66 -6.27 -10.03
N ALA A 41 -3.97 -5.13 -10.17
CA ALA A 41 -3.59 -4.62 -11.49
C ALA A 41 -2.65 -5.58 -12.21
N VAL A 42 -1.65 -6.16 -11.53
CA VAL A 42 -0.73 -7.14 -12.13
C VAL A 42 -1.46 -8.39 -12.64
N GLY A 43 -2.57 -8.77 -12.01
CA GLY A 43 -3.45 -9.85 -12.46
C GLY A 43 -4.56 -9.45 -13.45
N ALA A 44 -4.54 -8.20 -13.94
CA ALA A 44 -5.64 -7.66 -14.75
C ALA A 44 -5.82 -8.39 -16.09
N GLN A 45 -7.08 -8.59 -16.48
CA GLN A 45 -7.45 -9.33 -17.70
C GLN A 45 -7.34 -8.49 -18.98
N SER A 46 -7.11 -7.18 -18.85
CA SER A 46 -6.94 -6.24 -19.98
C SER A 46 -6.17 -4.99 -19.55
N GLU A 47 -5.59 -4.26 -20.50
CA GLU A 47 -4.94 -2.96 -20.23
C GLU A 47 -5.88 -1.96 -19.56
N LYS A 48 -7.17 -1.97 -19.92
CA LYS A 48 -8.17 -1.07 -19.34
C LYS A 48 -8.41 -1.39 -17.86
N ASP A 49 -8.43 -2.67 -17.51
CA ASP A 49 -8.57 -3.13 -16.12
C ASP A 49 -7.30 -2.82 -15.32
N PHE A 50 -6.11 -3.03 -15.89
CA PHE A 50 -4.83 -2.61 -15.32
C PHE A 50 -4.83 -1.11 -14.99
N LEU A 51 -5.16 -0.25 -15.96
CA LEU A 51 -5.21 1.20 -15.78
C LEU A 51 -6.23 1.63 -14.73
N SER A 52 -7.38 0.96 -14.68
CA SER A 52 -8.42 1.21 -13.67
C SER A 52 -7.90 0.96 -12.25
N LYS A 53 -7.29 -0.21 -12.01
CA LYS A 53 -6.76 -0.62 -10.71
C LYS A 53 -5.60 0.28 -10.24
N ILE A 54 -4.70 0.64 -11.15
CA ILE A 54 -3.63 1.63 -10.87
C ILE A 54 -4.20 3.01 -10.53
N SER A 55 -5.23 3.46 -11.26
CA SER A 55 -5.87 4.76 -11.04
C SER A 55 -6.56 4.84 -9.66
N ILE A 56 -7.13 3.73 -9.18
CA ILE A 56 -7.73 3.63 -7.85
C ILE A 56 -6.65 3.79 -6.77
N GLY A 57 -5.56 3.01 -6.85
CA GLY A 57 -4.44 3.12 -5.90
C GLY A 57 -3.82 4.53 -5.88
N TYR A 58 -3.67 5.17 -7.04
CA TYR A 58 -3.17 6.54 -7.14
C TYR A 58 -4.11 7.56 -6.48
N LYS A 59 -5.43 7.44 -6.67
CA LYS A 59 -6.42 8.32 -6.03
C LYS A 59 -6.41 8.18 -4.51
N GLU A 60 -6.20 6.99 -3.96
CA GLU A 60 -6.07 6.77 -2.53
C GLU A 60 -4.83 7.46 -1.95
N VAL A 61 -3.67 7.31 -2.59
CA VAL A 61 -2.44 8.00 -2.19
C VAL A 61 -2.62 9.51 -2.23
N LYS A 62 -3.28 10.03 -3.27
CA LYS A 62 -3.54 11.47 -3.42
C LYS A 62 -4.42 12.02 -2.30
N LYS A 63 -5.34 11.23 -1.74
CA LYS A 63 -6.17 11.64 -0.59
C LYS A 63 -5.36 11.79 0.70
N TRP A 64 -4.25 11.08 0.86
CA TRP A 64 -3.40 11.17 2.07
C TRP A 64 -2.40 12.31 2.04
N LYS A 65 -2.24 13.00 0.90
CA LYS A 65 -1.42 14.21 0.77
C LYS A 65 -2.16 15.49 1.21
N LYS A 66 -3.41 15.38 1.68
CA LYS A 66 -4.27 16.49 2.06
C LYS A 66 -4.52 16.45 3.57
#